data_AF-A0A955VLE9-F1
#
_entry.id   AF-A0A955VLE9-F1
#
_cell.length_a   1.000
_cell.length_b   1.000
_cell.length_c   1.000
_cell.angle_alpha   90.00
_cell.angle_beta   90.00
_cell.angle_gamma   90.00
#
_symmetry.space_group_name_H-M   'P 1'
#
loop_
_entity.id
_entity.type
_entity.pdbx_description
1 polymer ?
#
loop_
_entity_poly.entity_id
_entity_poly.type
_entity_poly.pdbx_seq_one_letter_code
_entity_poly.pdbx_strand_id
1 'polypeptide(L)'
;WQLGYRDGAIFKWLLRHRRPMRPKRLEFQSGGYRQRRYFWLRLDRFDTLEKLARVRAEIAKGKLTIRSANLRELTIDWQRAPSRVMAIRIDGQLLSLAPSPTRGPLPSSTTLHRGAARRWQLGPSPRAGLQKRPGLSGPIPDARYDPQLFVYGTQRDDETAINRMRAETDARFHSIRADVRMPVKRDRDVTAEDIARYHLVLYGTPAGNALLGTILAKTPLRVDAKGIRVGGARFEGRHLGVALIYPNPLNPQRYVVVLSGTSWRGVLATRYLPRWLPDYVVFDENGIHRQLGGKVMDKRRVRGGGFFDARWRFDPKRLWRPH
;
A
#
# COMPACT_ATOMS: atom_id res chain seq x y z
N TRP A 1 18.65 -29.89 -6.93
CA TRP A 1 17.44 -30.29 -6.19
C TRP A 1 17.87 -30.87 -4.86
N GLN A 2 17.54 -30.19 -3.76
CA GLN A 2 18.14 -30.39 -2.42
C GLN A 2 17.52 -31.57 -1.65
N LEU A 3 18.30 -32.14 -0.72
CA LEU A 3 18.02 -33.27 0.19
C LEU A 3 16.58 -33.38 0.76
N GLY A 4 15.84 -32.27 0.91
CA GLY A 4 14.51 -32.24 1.52
C GLY A 4 13.40 -32.96 0.76
N TYR A 5 13.61 -33.32 -0.51
CA TYR A 5 12.64 -34.05 -1.34
C TYR A 5 12.97 -35.53 -1.51
N ARG A 6 14.12 -36.00 -1.01
CA ARG A 6 14.49 -37.41 -1.08
C ARG A 6 13.46 -38.24 -0.30
N ASP A 7 12.93 -39.29 -0.93
CA ASP A 7 11.98 -40.25 -0.35
C ASP A 7 10.69 -39.66 0.23
N GLY A 8 10.29 -38.46 -0.24
CA GLY A 8 9.10 -37.78 0.24
C GLY A 8 9.12 -37.43 1.74
N ALA A 9 10.32 -37.30 2.35
CA ALA A 9 10.49 -37.09 3.79
C ALA A 9 9.70 -35.87 4.32
N ILE A 10 9.64 -34.78 3.54
CA ILE A 10 8.87 -33.59 3.90
C ILE A 10 7.35 -33.87 3.98
N PHE A 11 6.82 -34.73 3.12
CA PHE A 11 5.42 -35.13 3.16
C PHE A 11 5.12 -36.02 4.36
N LYS A 12 6.01 -36.97 4.67
CA LYS A 12 5.90 -37.80 5.89
C LYS A 12 5.90 -36.95 7.16
N TRP A 13 6.72 -35.90 7.21
CA TRP A 13 6.72 -34.94 8.31
C TRP A 13 5.42 -34.12 8.35
N LEU A 14 4.95 -33.57 7.22
CA LEU A 14 3.73 -32.77 7.14
C LEU A 14 2.49 -33.56 7.56
N LEU A 15 2.37 -34.82 7.14
CA LEU A 15 1.23 -35.68 7.46
C LEU A 15 1.12 -36.00 8.96
N ARG A 16 2.22 -35.93 9.70
CA ARG A 16 2.25 -36.14 11.16
C ARG A 16 1.90 -34.89 11.96
N HIS A 17 1.87 -33.72 11.34
CA HIS A 17 1.61 -32.46 12.03
C HIS A 17 0.28 -31.85 11.59
N ARG A 18 -0.64 -31.66 12.53
CA ARG A 18 -1.88 -30.93 12.27
C ARG A 18 -1.71 -29.46 12.61
N ARG A 19 -2.14 -28.59 11.69
CA ARG A 19 -2.18 -27.15 11.95
C ARG A 19 -3.19 -26.89 13.09
N PRO A 20 -2.78 -26.27 14.21
CA PRO A 20 -3.71 -25.93 15.28
C PRO A 20 -4.70 -24.88 14.77
N MET A 21 -6.00 -25.11 14.98
CA MET A 21 -7.06 -24.18 14.53
C MET A 21 -7.12 -22.91 15.37
N ARG A 22 -6.81 -23.02 16.67
CA ARG A 22 -6.75 -21.91 17.63
C ARG A 22 -5.50 -22.08 18.50
N PRO A 23 -4.32 -21.66 18.04
CA PRO A 23 -3.08 -21.86 18.79
C PRO A 23 -3.04 -20.96 20.04
N LYS A 24 -2.52 -21.49 21.15
CA LYS A 24 -2.26 -20.71 22.37
C LYS A 24 -1.08 -19.75 22.22
N ARG A 25 -0.08 -20.13 21.42
CA ARG A 25 1.11 -19.33 21.12
C ARG A 25 1.18 -19.03 19.63
N LEU A 26 1.53 -17.80 19.28
CA LEU A 26 1.81 -17.38 17.92
C LEU A 26 3.07 -16.53 17.84
N GLU A 27 3.81 -16.69 16.74
CA GLU A 27 4.86 -15.77 16.31
C GLU A 27 4.48 -15.29 14.91
N PHE A 28 4.29 -13.98 14.77
CA PHE A 28 3.80 -13.38 13.54
C PHE A 28 4.71 -12.23 13.13
N GLN A 29 5.12 -12.23 11.86
CA GLN A 29 5.85 -11.12 11.25
C GLN A 29 5.11 -10.67 10.00
N SER A 30 5.03 -9.37 9.80
CA SER A 30 4.43 -8.80 8.59
C SER A 30 5.16 -7.53 8.16
N GLY A 31 5.33 -7.39 6.86
CA GLY A 31 5.84 -6.17 6.22
C GLY A 31 4.77 -5.36 5.50
N GLY A 32 3.50 -5.80 5.51
CA GLY A 32 2.46 -5.20 4.68
C GLY A 32 1.07 -5.35 5.28
N TYR A 33 0.23 -4.33 5.09
CA TYR A 33 -1.11 -4.31 5.68
C TYR A 33 -2.09 -5.29 5.03
N ARG A 34 -1.79 -5.86 3.86
CA ARG A 34 -2.61 -6.91 3.25
C ARG A 34 -2.44 -8.25 3.95
N GLN A 35 -1.22 -8.59 4.39
CA GLN A 35 -0.92 -9.81 5.14
C GLN A 35 -0.82 -9.51 6.64
N ARG A 36 -1.91 -8.98 7.21
CA ARG A 36 -1.90 -8.44 8.58
C ARG A 36 -2.60 -9.27 9.65
N ARG A 37 -3.17 -10.42 9.30
CA ARG A 37 -3.92 -11.28 10.22
C ARG A 37 -3.26 -12.64 10.34
N TYR A 38 -3.14 -13.12 11.57
CA TYR A 38 -2.66 -14.45 11.88
C TYR A 38 -3.48 -15.02 13.05
N PHE A 39 -4.32 -16.02 12.76
CA PHE A 39 -5.30 -16.59 13.69
C PHE A 39 -6.20 -15.52 14.35
N TRP A 40 -6.08 -15.35 15.66
CA TRP A 40 -6.83 -14.42 16.49
C TRP A 40 -6.16 -13.05 16.65
N LEU A 41 -5.00 -12.83 16.00
CA LEU A 41 -4.27 -11.57 16.05
C LEU A 41 -4.29 -10.84 14.70
N ARG A 42 -4.44 -9.52 14.75
CA ARG A 42 -4.33 -8.63 13.59
C ARG A 42 -3.41 -7.45 13.93
N LEU A 43 -2.49 -7.13 13.04
CA LEU A 43 -1.58 -5.97 13.19
C LEU A 43 -2.14 -4.80 12.37
N ASP A 44 -2.54 -3.72 13.03
CA ASP A 44 -3.32 -2.67 12.38
C ASP A 44 -2.52 -1.43 12.01
N ARG A 45 -1.46 -1.11 12.75
CA ARG A 45 -0.57 0.03 12.45
C ARG A 45 0.86 -0.29 12.84
N PHE A 46 1.81 0.02 11.95
CA PHE A 46 3.24 -0.10 12.21
C PHE A 46 3.84 1.25 12.64
N ASP A 47 5.01 1.26 13.27
CA ASP A 47 5.73 2.52 13.54
C ASP A 47 6.33 3.09 12.25
N THR A 48 6.96 2.22 11.46
CA THR A 48 7.50 2.50 10.12
C THR A 48 7.17 1.35 9.18
N LEU A 49 7.02 1.66 7.90
CA LEU A 49 6.79 0.67 6.83
C LEU A 49 8.10 0.08 6.28
N GLU A 50 9.26 0.57 6.72
CA GLU A 50 10.58 0.10 6.28
C GLU A 50 11.08 -1.13 7.07
N LYS A 51 10.44 -1.44 8.19
CA LYS A 51 10.81 -2.56 9.05
C LYS A 51 9.64 -3.54 9.14
N LEU A 52 9.95 -4.82 9.34
CA LEU A 52 8.93 -5.81 9.63
C LEU A 52 8.35 -5.56 11.02
N ALA A 53 7.03 -5.54 11.13
CA ALA A 53 6.35 -5.67 12.41
C ALA A 53 6.47 -7.10 12.90
N ARG A 54 6.74 -7.28 14.19
CA ARG A 54 6.86 -8.61 14.82
C ARG A 54 6.02 -8.66 16.08
N VAL A 55 5.30 -9.75 16.26
CA VAL A 55 4.57 -10.06 17.49
C VAL A 55 4.82 -11.50 17.91
N ARG A 56 5.16 -11.69 19.19
CA ARG A 56 5.03 -12.98 19.87
C ARG A 56 3.92 -12.84 20.89
N ALA A 57 2.94 -13.73 20.83
CA ALA A 57 1.81 -13.70 21.74
C ALA A 57 1.50 -15.09 22.28
N GLU A 58 1.11 -15.16 23.55
CA GLU A 58 0.78 -16.39 24.24
C GLU A 58 -0.39 -16.19 25.20
N ILE A 59 -1.37 -17.10 25.14
CA ILE A 59 -2.51 -17.16 26.06
C ILE A 59 -2.30 -18.34 27.02
N ALA A 60 -2.16 -18.03 28.31
CA ALA A 60 -1.99 -19.01 29.37
C ALA A 60 -2.69 -18.52 30.65
N LYS A 61 -3.39 -19.43 31.35
CA LYS A 61 -4.04 -19.16 32.66
C LYS A 61 -4.89 -17.86 32.66
N GLY A 62 -5.70 -17.65 31.63
CA GLY A 62 -6.57 -16.47 31.51
C GLY A 62 -5.84 -15.14 31.19
N LYS A 63 -4.54 -15.18 30.90
CA LYS A 63 -3.71 -14.00 30.60
C LYS A 63 -3.12 -14.10 29.19
N LEU A 64 -3.18 -13.00 28.44
CA LEU A 64 -2.52 -12.84 27.16
C LEU A 64 -1.21 -12.06 27.36
N THR A 65 -0.06 -12.66 27.07
CA THR A 65 1.22 -11.97 27.04
C THR A 65 1.61 -11.66 25.60
N ILE A 66 1.99 -10.42 25.32
CA ILE A 66 2.42 -9.93 24.00
C ILE A 66 3.79 -9.28 24.14
N ARG A 67 4.71 -9.62 23.23
CA ARG A 67 5.92 -8.86 22.94
C ARG A 67 5.83 -8.36 21.51
N SER A 68 6.03 -7.06 21.30
CA SER A 68 5.87 -6.41 20.01
C SER A 68 7.12 -5.64 19.59
N ALA A 69 7.32 -5.52 18.27
CA ALA A 69 8.31 -4.65 17.67
C ALA A 69 7.74 -4.01 16.40
N ASN A 70 8.07 -2.73 16.17
CA ASN A 70 7.58 -1.92 15.05
C ASN A 70 6.03 -1.92 14.91
N LEU A 71 5.33 -1.72 16.03
CA LEU A 71 3.87 -1.84 16.11
C LEU A 71 3.29 -0.70 16.95
N ARG A 72 2.22 -0.09 16.43
CA ARG A 72 1.45 0.97 17.09
C ARG A 72 0.02 0.58 17.40
N GLU A 73 -0.56 -0.33 16.65
CA GLU A 73 -1.94 -0.75 16.86
C GLU A 73 -2.10 -2.21 16.45
N LEU A 74 -2.86 -2.96 17.23
CA LEU A 74 -3.22 -4.34 16.94
C LEU A 74 -4.62 -4.65 17.46
N THR A 75 -5.28 -5.62 16.84
CA THR A 75 -6.59 -6.11 17.26
C THR A 75 -6.49 -7.58 17.61
N ILE A 76 -7.14 -7.95 18.70
CA ILE A 76 -7.35 -9.34 19.09
C ILE A 76 -8.81 -9.70 18.83
N ASP A 77 -9.02 -10.79 18.10
CA ASP A 77 -10.32 -11.37 17.79
C ASP A 77 -10.61 -12.50 18.80
N TRP A 78 -11.48 -12.20 19.76
CA TRP A 78 -11.77 -13.10 20.87
C TRP A 78 -12.61 -14.31 20.45
N GLN A 79 -13.39 -14.20 19.37
CA GLN A 79 -14.15 -15.32 18.82
C GLN A 79 -13.24 -16.43 18.28
N ARG A 80 -12.01 -16.06 17.88
CA ARG A 80 -10.98 -16.99 17.38
C ARG A 80 -9.93 -17.37 18.42
N ALA A 81 -9.97 -16.76 19.60
CA ALA A 81 -9.05 -17.08 20.67
C ALA A 81 -9.29 -18.52 21.19
N PRO A 82 -8.23 -19.21 21.64
CA PRO A 82 -8.33 -20.57 22.18
C PRO A 82 -9.03 -20.66 23.55
N SER A 83 -9.08 -19.55 24.30
CA SER A 83 -9.69 -19.50 25.64
C SER A 83 -9.99 -18.05 26.04
N ARG A 84 -10.83 -17.87 27.07
CA ARG A 84 -11.13 -16.56 27.65
C ARG A 84 -9.87 -15.90 28.22
N VAL A 85 -9.78 -14.58 28.10
CA VAL A 85 -8.69 -13.76 28.62
C VAL A 85 -9.27 -12.66 29.50
N MET A 86 -8.69 -12.45 30.69
CA MET A 86 -9.11 -11.43 31.66
C MET A 86 -8.11 -10.28 31.78
N ALA A 87 -6.86 -10.49 31.37
CA ALA A 87 -5.83 -9.46 31.38
C ALA A 87 -4.87 -9.62 30.20
N ILE A 88 -4.40 -8.49 29.69
CA ILE A 88 -3.36 -8.42 28.64
C ILE A 88 -2.10 -7.84 29.27
N ARG A 89 -0.97 -8.52 29.10
CA ARG A 89 0.36 -7.96 29.38
C ARG A 89 1.10 -7.74 28.08
N ILE A 90 1.27 -6.51 27.66
CA ILE A 90 1.91 -6.13 26.40
C ILE A 90 3.15 -5.29 26.67
N ASP A 91 4.31 -5.73 26.18
CA ASP A 91 5.60 -5.03 26.34
C ASP A 91 5.90 -4.63 27.80
N GLY A 92 5.57 -5.53 28.74
CA GLY A 92 5.73 -5.30 30.18
C GLY A 92 4.55 -4.59 30.86
N GLN A 93 3.70 -3.89 30.10
CA GLN A 93 2.54 -3.17 30.64
C GLN A 93 1.34 -4.11 30.85
N LEU A 94 0.72 -4.06 32.03
CA LEU A 94 -0.52 -4.78 32.33
C LEU A 94 -1.75 -3.91 32.00
N LEU A 95 -2.74 -4.52 31.34
CA LEU A 95 -4.03 -3.93 30.98
C LEU A 95 -5.14 -4.88 31.44
N SER A 96 -6.04 -4.40 32.27
CA SER A 96 -7.20 -5.16 32.71
C SER A 96 -8.30 -5.18 31.64
N LEU A 97 -8.85 -6.36 31.37
CA LEU A 97 -10.05 -6.57 30.56
C LEU A 97 -11.28 -6.89 31.42
N ALA A 98 -11.16 -6.77 32.75
CA ALA A 98 -12.28 -7.03 33.64
C ALA A 98 -13.47 -6.11 33.29
N PRO A 99 -14.71 -6.62 33.39
CA PRO A 99 -15.90 -5.78 33.30
C PRO A 99 -15.79 -4.64 34.31
N SER A 100 -16.12 -3.44 33.84
CA SER A 100 -16.24 -2.23 34.66
C SER A 100 -17.61 -1.64 34.34
N PRO A 101 -18.25 -0.88 35.27
CA PRO A 101 -19.52 -0.20 34.98
C PRO A 101 -19.49 0.60 33.66
N THR A 102 -18.31 1.09 33.30
CA THR A 102 -18.06 1.88 32.08
C THR A 102 -17.73 1.06 30.81
N ARG A 103 -17.52 -0.26 30.90
CA ARG A 103 -16.95 -1.06 29.79
C ARG A 103 -17.85 -2.22 29.31
N GLY A 104 -18.85 -2.62 30.10
CA GLY A 104 -19.78 -3.68 29.73
C GLY A 104 -19.11 -5.06 29.54
N PRO A 105 -19.79 -6.03 28.89
CA PRO A 105 -19.19 -7.33 28.57
C PRO A 105 -18.03 -7.21 27.57
N LEU A 106 -17.16 -8.22 27.54
CA LEU A 106 -16.04 -8.29 26.58
C LEU A 106 -16.58 -8.26 25.14
N PRO A 107 -16.15 -7.31 24.29
CA PRO A 107 -16.57 -7.25 22.90
C PRO A 107 -16.06 -8.47 22.12
N SER A 108 -16.56 -8.67 20.89
CA SER A 108 -16.05 -9.73 19.98
C SER A 108 -14.57 -9.56 19.62
N SER A 109 -14.06 -8.33 19.69
CA SER A 109 -12.65 -8.02 19.48
C SER A 109 -12.21 -6.81 20.32
N THR A 110 -10.92 -6.76 20.65
CA THR A 110 -10.32 -5.62 21.37
C THR A 110 -9.14 -5.09 20.58
N THR A 111 -9.18 -3.80 20.29
CA THR A 111 -8.04 -3.06 19.73
C THR A 111 -7.17 -2.52 20.87
N LEU A 112 -5.86 -2.59 20.69
CA LEU A 112 -4.88 -1.89 21.51
C LEU A 112 -4.09 -0.95 20.63
N HIS A 113 -3.79 0.23 21.15
CA HIS A 113 -2.87 1.15 20.50
C HIS A 113 -1.84 1.70 21.47
N ARG A 114 -0.67 2.07 20.95
CA ARG A 114 0.38 2.73 21.71
C ARG A 114 0.27 4.23 21.51
N GLY A 115 -0.08 4.94 22.58
CA GLY A 115 -0.26 6.39 22.59
C GLY A 115 1.07 7.16 22.51
N ALA A 116 0.98 8.50 22.53
CA ALA A 116 2.15 9.38 22.42
C ALA A 116 3.19 9.16 23.53
N ALA A 117 2.74 8.88 24.77
CA ALA A 117 3.58 8.53 25.91
C ALA A 117 4.20 7.12 25.83
N ARG A 118 4.17 6.47 24.67
CA ARG A 118 4.63 5.08 24.43
C ARG A 118 3.96 4.01 25.30
N ARG A 119 2.82 4.33 25.93
CA ARG A 119 2.02 3.40 26.71
C ARG A 119 0.92 2.78 25.86
N TRP A 120 0.66 1.50 26.07
CA TRP A 120 -0.45 0.78 25.45
C TRP A 120 -1.77 1.14 26.12
N GLN A 121 -2.82 1.27 25.32
CA GLN A 121 -4.16 1.65 25.76
C GLN A 121 -5.18 0.79 25.02
N LEU A 122 -6.33 0.59 25.65
CA LEU A 122 -7.45 -0.11 25.03
C LEU A 122 -8.22 0.84 24.12
N GLY A 123 -8.72 0.30 23.02
CA GLY A 123 -9.43 1.06 21.99
C GLY A 123 -8.54 1.42 20.80
N PRO A 124 -9.16 1.84 19.68
CA PRO A 124 -8.43 2.30 18.51
C PRO A 124 -7.69 3.61 18.78
N SER A 125 -6.58 3.85 18.08
CA SER A 125 -5.92 5.15 18.13
C SER A 125 -6.75 6.23 17.43
N PRO A 126 -6.74 7.48 17.92
CA PRO A 126 -7.36 8.61 17.23
C PRO A 126 -6.84 8.76 15.80
N ARG A 127 -7.76 9.06 14.87
CA ARG A 127 -7.45 9.24 13.45
C ARG A 127 -7.76 10.67 13.03
N ALA A 128 -6.72 11.40 12.62
CA ALA A 128 -6.84 12.69 11.96
C ALA A 128 -6.13 12.63 10.60
N GLY A 129 -6.74 13.25 9.59
CA GLY A 129 -6.22 13.36 8.23
C GLY A 129 -6.02 12.03 7.50
N LEU A 130 -5.29 12.09 6.39
CA LEU A 130 -4.91 10.91 5.61
C LEU A 130 -3.96 10.02 6.42
N GLN A 131 -4.18 8.71 6.38
CA GLN A 131 -3.33 7.73 7.03
C GLN A 131 -3.14 6.50 6.15
N LYS A 132 -1.90 6.00 6.12
CA LYS A 132 -1.62 4.70 5.53
C LYS A 132 -2.32 3.63 6.37
N ARG A 133 -3.13 2.84 5.68
CA ARG A 133 -3.97 1.81 6.29
C ARG A 133 -4.10 0.62 5.34
N PRO A 134 -4.70 -0.48 5.77
CA PRO A 134 -4.86 -1.62 4.91
C PRO A 134 -5.72 -1.34 3.68
N GLY A 135 -5.22 -1.74 2.51
CA GLY A 135 -5.82 -1.40 1.22
C GLY A 135 -5.61 0.06 0.79
N LEU A 136 -4.90 0.86 1.60
CA LEU A 136 -4.61 2.27 1.36
C LEU A 136 -3.27 2.69 2.00
N SER A 137 -2.19 1.94 1.76
CA SER A 137 -0.85 2.18 2.30
C SER A 137 0.27 2.40 1.27
N GLY A 138 -0.02 2.21 -0.01
CA GLY A 138 1.01 1.98 -1.03
C GLY A 138 1.79 0.68 -0.78
N PRO A 139 2.82 0.42 -1.60
CA PRO A 139 3.29 1.26 -2.71
C PRO A 139 2.42 1.16 -3.97
N ILE A 140 2.85 1.72 -5.12
CA ILE A 140 2.06 1.73 -6.37
C ILE A 140 1.41 0.37 -6.71
N PRO A 141 2.10 -0.79 -6.58
CA PRO A 141 1.49 -2.10 -6.82
C PRO A 141 0.30 -2.44 -5.91
N ASP A 142 0.13 -1.79 -4.76
CA ASP A 142 -0.96 -2.04 -3.82
C ASP A 142 -2.35 -1.73 -4.42
N ALA A 143 -2.42 -0.83 -5.42
CA ALA A 143 -3.66 -0.52 -6.12
C ALA A 143 -4.21 -1.70 -6.95
N ARG A 144 -3.38 -2.70 -7.29
CA ARG A 144 -3.76 -3.83 -8.17
C ARG A 144 -4.60 -4.91 -7.48
N TYR A 145 -4.74 -4.84 -6.16
CA TYR A 145 -5.47 -5.82 -5.37
C TYR A 145 -6.97 -5.49 -5.23
N ASP A 146 -7.44 -4.41 -5.84
CA ASP A 146 -8.83 -3.96 -5.82
C ASP A 146 -9.21 -3.46 -7.23
N PRO A 147 -10.51 -3.29 -7.55
CA PRO A 147 -10.96 -2.84 -8.87
C PRO A 147 -10.33 -1.50 -9.31
N GLN A 148 -9.90 -1.43 -10.57
CA GLN A 148 -9.26 -0.26 -11.16
C GLN A 148 -10.05 0.25 -12.39
N LEU A 149 -10.06 1.56 -12.58
CA LEU A 149 -10.56 2.24 -13.78
C LEU A 149 -9.41 3.03 -14.42
N PHE A 150 -9.13 2.76 -15.69
CA PHE A 150 -8.06 3.41 -16.45
C PHE A 150 -8.64 4.61 -17.19
N VAL A 151 -8.02 5.77 -17.03
CA VAL A 151 -8.57 7.05 -17.51
C VAL A 151 -7.53 7.82 -18.30
N TYR A 152 -7.80 8.07 -19.59
CA TYR A 152 -6.92 8.87 -20.44
C TYR A 152 -7.50 10.27 -20.67
N GLY A 153 -6.62 11.24 -20.85
CA GLY A 153 -6.97 12.63 -21.11
C GLY A 153 -7.48 12.88 -22.52
N THR A 154 -8.37 13.87 -22.67
CA THR A 154 -8.98 14.24 -23.96
C THR A 154 -8.87 15.72 -24.30
N GLN A 155 -8.04 16.48 -23.58
CA GLN A 155 -7.92 17.93 -23.75
C GLN A 155 -6.87 18.33 -24.80
N ARG A 156 -6.10 17.36 -25.28
CA ARG A 156 -4.95 17.56 -26.17
C ARG A 156 -4.89 16.44 -27.18
N ASP A 157 -5.19 16.74 -28.44
CA ASP A 157 -5.23 15.74 -29.50
C ASP A 157 -3.87 15.08 -29.74
N ASP A 158 -2.78 15.86 -29.59
CA ASP A 158 -1.39 15.41 -29.70
C ASP A 158 -0.98 14.38 -28.62
N GLU A 159 -1.72 14.31 -27.51
CA GLU A 159 -1.48 13.33 -26.42
C GLU A 159 -2.55 12.24 -26.32
N THR A 160 -3.76 12.49 -26.82
CA THR A 160 -4.94 11.65 -26.55
C THR A 160 -4.74 10.23 -27.09
N ALA A 161 -4.27 10.08 -28.32
CA ALA A 161 -4.08 8.77 -28.94
C ALA A 161 -3.06 7.90 -28.18
N ILE A 162 -1.93 8.48 -27.79
CA ILE A 162 -0.88 7.74 -27.08
C ILE A 162 -1.32 7.37 -25.65
N ASN A 163 -2.01 8.28 -24.96
CA ASN A 163 -2.52 8.03 -23.60
C ASN A 163 -3.65 6.99 -23.60
N ARG A 164 -4.52 7.02 -24.62
CA ARG A 164 -5.56 5.99 -24.83
C ARG A 164 -4.93 4.62 -25.03
N MET A 165 -3.95 4.50 -25.92
CA MET A 165 -3.24 3.24 -26.16
C MET A 165 -2.59 2.71 -24.87
N ARG A 166 -1.98 3.59 -24.07
CA ARG A 166 -1.39 3.21 -22.77
C ARG A 166 -2.45 2.69 -21.80
N ALA A 167 -3.56 3.40 -21.64
CA ALA A 167 -4.66 3.00 -20.77
C ALA A 167 -5.26 1.65 -21.20
N GLU A 168 -5.53 1.46 -22.49
CA GLU A 168 -6.07 0.22 -23.05
C GLU A 168 -5.10 -0.96 -22.94
N THR A 169 -3.79 -0.71 -23.03
CA THR A 169 -2.76 -1.74 -22.86
C THR A 169 -2.66 -2.17 -21.39
N ASP A 170 -2.58 -1.21 -20.46
CA ASP A 170 -2.42 -1.52 -19.04
C ASP A 170 -3.71 -2.10 -18.42
N ALA A 171 -4.87 -1.83 -19.01
CA ALA A 171 -6.16 -2.41 -18.60
C ALA A 171 -6.31 -3.90 -18.99
N ARG A 172 -5.38 -4.45 -19.76
CA ARG A 172 -5.36 -5.86 -20.15
C ARG A 172 -4.36 -6.62 -19.29
N PHE A 173 -4.84 -7.61 -18.55
CA PHE A 173 -4.00 -8.57 -17.86
C PHE A 173 -4.20 -9.94 -18.48
N HIS A 174 -3.18 -10.41 -19.21
CA HIS A 174 -3.17 -11.74 -19.80
C HIS A 174 -2.21 -12.66 -19.04
N SER A 175 -2.68 -13.84 -18.67
CA SER A 175 -1.87 -14.92 -18.09
C SER A 175 -2.38 -16.27 -18.59
N ILE A 176 -1.56 -17.32 -18.45
CA ILE A 176 -1.95 -18.71 -18.78
C ILE A 176 -3.23 -19.20 -18.10
N ARG A 177 -3.71 -18.51 -17.05
CA ARG A 177 -4.88 -18.90 -16.24
C ARG A 177 -6.07 -17.96 -16.38
N ALA A 178 -5.88 -16.77 -16.93
CA ALA A 178 -6.93 -15.76 -17.01
C ALA A 178 -6.59 -14.67 -18.03
N ASP A 179 -7.59 -14.27 -18.81
CA ASP A 179 -7.59 -13.04 -19.59
C ASP A 179 -8.58 -12.06 -18.94
N VAL A 180 -8.08 -10.95 -18.43
CA VAL A 180 -8.87 -9.96 -17.69
C VAL A 180 -8.77 -8.63 -18.40
N ARG A 181 -9.94 -8.02 -18.69
CA ARG A 181 -10.06 -6.66 -19.22
C ARG A 181 -10.72 -5.76 -18.19
N MET A 182 -10.03 -4.70 -17.80
CA MET A 182 -10.50 -3.68 -16.87
C MET A 182 -11.12 -2.50 -17.66
N PRO A 183 -12.06 -1.74 -17.07
CA PRO A 183 -12.70 -0.63 -17.77
C PRO A 183 -11.71 0.50 -18.07
N VAL A 184 -11.92 1.12 -19.24
CA VAL A 184 -11.17 2.30 -19.71
C VAL A 184 -12.18 3.40 -20.04
N LYS A 185 -11.93 4.64 -19.58
CA LYS A 185 -12.79 5.79 -19.85
C LYS A 185 -11.99 7.03 -20.26
N ARG A 186 -12.65 7.96 -20.96
CA ARG A 186 -12.16 9.33 -21.14
C ARG A 186 -12.28 10.08 -19.81
N ASP A 187 -11.37 11.02 -19.54
CA ASP A 187 -11.41 11.90 -18.37
C ASP A 187 -12.78 12.57 -18.14
N ARG A 188 -13.44 13.01 -19.21
CA ARG A 188 -14.76 13.66 -19.18
C ARG A 188 -15.95 12.71 -18.93
N ASP A 189 -15.77 11.40 -19.08
CA ASP A 189 -16.83 10.40 -18.93
C ASP A 189 -16.81 9.71 -17.54
N VAL A 190 -15.85 10.07 -16.69
CA VAL A 190 -15.74 9.51 -15.34
C VAL A 190 -16.83 10.09 -14.46
N THR A 191 -17.64 9.23 -13.85
CA THR A 191 -18.76 9.65 -12.99
C THR A 191 -18.40 9.59 -11.51
N ALA A 192 -19.29 10.10 -10.65
CA ALA A 192 -19.13 10.00 -9.19
C ALA A 192 -19.16 8.52 -8.71
N GLU A 193 -19.98 7.69 -9.35
CA GLU A 193 -20.09 6.26 -9.07
C GLU A 193 -18.79 5.53 -9.40
N ASP A 194 -18.12 5.91 -10.50
CA ASP A 194 -16.81 5.39 -10.84
C ASP A 194 -15.77 5.72 -9.75
N ILE A 195 -15.75 6.98 -9.29
CA ILE A 195 -14.84 7.46 -8.23
C ILE A 195 -15.11 6.75 -6.90
N ALA A 196 -16.37 6.39 -6.61
CA ALA A 196 -16.74 5.62 -5.43
C ALA A 196 -16.26 4.15 -5.52
N ARG A 197 -16.39 3.55 -6.71
CA ARG A 197 -16.19 2.12 -6.93
C ARG A 197 -14.74 1.72 -7.18
N TYR A 198 -13.98 2.52 -7.92
CA TYR A 198 -12.67 2.13 -8.45
C TYR A 198 -11.50 2.91 -7.84
N HIS A 199 -10.33 2.29 -7.82
CA HIS A 199 -9.07 3.03 -7.84
C HIS A 199 -8.87 3.61 -9.24
N LEU A 200 -8.52 4.89 -9.35
CA LEU A 200 -8.32 5.52 -10.64
C LEU A 200 -6.86 5.39 -11.09
N VAL A 201 -6.62 5.06 -12.36
CA VAL A 201 -5.30 5.10 -12.99
C VAL A 201 -5.33 6.14 -14.10
N LEU A 202 -4.70 7.29 -13.87
CA LEU A 202 -4.80 8.46 -14.74
C LEU A 202 -3.58 8.60 -15.63
N TYR A 203 -3.80 8.84 -16.92
CA TYR A 203 -2.78 9.01 -17.95
C TYR A 203 -2.83 10.40 -18.57
N GLY A 204 -1.68 11.04 -18.71
CA GLY A 204 -1.51 12.28 -19.47
C GLY A 204 -0.79 13.38 -18.69
N THR A 205 -0.59 14.52 -19.35
CA THR A 205 -0.09 15.74 -18.69
C THR A 205 -1.24 16.44 -17.94
N PRO A 206 -0.97 17.36 -17.00
CA PRO A 206 -2.02 18.13 -16.33
C PRO A 206 -2.89 18.95 -17.29
N ALA A 207 -2.32 19.37 -18.43
CA ALA A 207 -3.06 20.07 -19.47
C ALA A 207 -3.83 19.11 -20.40
N GLY A 208 -3.38 17.86 -20.55
CA GLY A 208 -4.00 16.86 -21.43
C GLY A 208 -5.15 16.07 -20.80
N ASN A 209 -5.19 15.95 -19.46
CA ASN A 209 -6.21 15.20 -18.72
C ASN A 209 -6.84 16.07 -17.62
N ALA A 210 -8.09 16.48 -17.80
CA ALA A 210 -8.76 17.45 -16.93
C ALA A 210 -8.97 16.92 -15.50
N LEU A 211 -9.32 15.63 -15.38
CA LEU A 211 -9.49 14.96 -14.10
C LEU A 211 -8.15 14.86 -13.35
N LEU A 212 -7.07 14.51 -14.05
CA LEU A 212 -5.72 14.49 -13.51
C LEU A 212 -5.29 15.87 -13.04
N GLY A 213 -5.48 16.92 -13.83
CA GLY A 213 -5.18 18.31 -13.44
C GLY A 213 -5.89 18.70 -12.14
N THR A 214 -7.19 18.41 -12.04
CA THR A 214 -8.02 18.66 -10.84
C THR A 214 -7.50 17.91 -9.62
N ILE A 215 -7.18 16.63 -9.77
CA ILE A 215 -6.67 15.81 -8.68
C ILE A 215 -5.29 16.30 -8.22
N LEU A 216 -4.38 16.57 -9.16
CA LEU A 216 -3.01 16.97 -8.82
C LEU A 216 -2.95 18.22 -7.97
N ALA A 217 -3.85 19.19 -8.17
CA ALA A 217 -3.95 20.39 -7.34
C ALA A 217 -4.08 20.08 -5.83
N LYS A 218 -4.63 18.92 -5.47
CA LYS A 218 -4.86 18.47 -4.09
C LYS A 218 -3.89 17.37 -3.61
N THR A 219 -2.84 17.08 -4.38
CA THR A 219 -1.78 16.11 -4.02
C THR A 219 -0.44 16.81 -3.75
N PRO A 220 0.59 16.12 -3.23
CA PRO A 220 1.95 16.67 -3.18
C PRO A 220 2.65 16.73 -4.54
N LEU A 221 2.06 16.20 -5.61
CA LEU A 221 2.65 16.19 -6.95
C LEU A 221 2.26 17.45 -7.73
N ARG A 222 3.26 18.12 -8.32
CA ARG A 222 3.09 19.16 -9.34
C ARG A 222 3.91 18.78 -10.55
N VAL A 223 3.33 18.99 -11.72
CA VAL A 223 3.95 18.76 -13.01
C VAL A 223 3.66 19.98 -13.85
N ASP A 224 4.67 20.53 -14.49
CA ASP A 224 4.55 21.62 -15.44
C ASP A 224 5.55 21.42 -16.58
N ALA A 225 5.63 22.36 -17.52
CA ALA A 225 6.54 22.25 -18.66
C ALA A 225 8.04 22.34 -18.27
N LYS A 226 8.37 22.89 -17.09
CA LYS A 226 9.74 23.08 -16.61
C LYS A 226 10.23 21.86 -15.81
N GLY A 227 9.32 21.13 -15.15
CA GLY A 227 9.71 19.97 -14.37
C GLY A 227 8.62 19.34 -13.52
N ILE A 228 9.08 18.53 -12.56
CA ILE A 228 8.26 17.75 -11.65
C ILE A 228 8.65 18.08 -10.21
N ARG A 229 7.66 18.34 -9.37
CA ARG A 229 7.83 18.52 -7.93
C ARG A 229 7.00 17.51 -7.16
N VAL A 230 7.62 16.79 -6.23
CA VAL A 230 6.94 15.91 -5.28
C VAL A 230 7.22 16.42 -3.88
N GLY A 231 6.24 17.05 -3.25
CA GLY A 231 6.42 17.74 -1.97
C GLY A 231 7.54 18.79 -2.07
N GLY A 232 8.60 18.61 -1.29
CA GLY A 232 9.78 19.47 -1.31
C GLY A 232 10.81 19.13 -2.39
N ALA A 233 10.72 17.99 -3.07
CA ALA A 233 11.71 17.57 -4.06
C ALA A 233 11.37 18.11 -5.45
N ARG A 234 12.32 18.84 -6.07
CA ARG A 234 12.22 19.33 -7.46
C ARG A 234 13.12 18.54 -8.41
N PHE A 235 12.64 18.34 -9.63
CA PHE A 235 13.32 17.69 -10.74
C PHE A 235 13.06 18.50 -12.00
N GLU A 236 14.12 18.89 -12.71
CA GLU A 236 14.01 19.70 -13.92
C GLU A 236 14.43 18.89 -15.16
N GLY A 237 13.72 19.12 -16.25
CA GLY A 237 13.92 18.42 -17.52
C GLY A 237 12.70 18.48 -18.41
N ARG A 238 12.92 18.36 -19.72
CA ARG A 238 11.89 18.51 -20.76
C ARG A 238 11.00 17.27 -20.92
N HIS A 239 11.55 16.07 -20.76
CA HIS A 239 10.86 14.80 -21.01
C HIS A 239 10.83 13.89 -19.77
N LEU A 240 10.55 14.49 -18.61
CA LEU A 240 10.41 13.74 -17.37
C LEU A 240 9.08 13.01 -17.30
N GLY A 241 9.11 11.80 -16.77
CA GLY A 241 7.94 11.01 -16.39
C GLY A 241 7.85 10.86 -14.87
N VAL A 242 6.62 10.69 -14.38
CA VAL A 242 6.34 10.41 -12.97
C VAL A 242 5.25 9.35 -12.83
N ALA A 243 5.47 8.40 -11.93
CA ALA A 243 4.43 7.55 -11.40
C ALA A 243 4.23 7.84 -9.92
N LEU A 244 2.99 7.95 -9.45
CA LEU A 244 2.65 8.24 -8.07
C LEU A 244 1.36 7.52 -7.66
N ILE A 245 1.33 6.95 -6.46
CA ILE A 245 0.10 6.51 -5.79
C ILE A 245 -0.24 7.45 -4.63
N TYR A 246 -1.51 7.80 -4.50
CA TYR A 246 -2.01 8.65 -3.42
C TYR A 246 -3.47 8.34 -3.08
N PRO A 247 -3.96 8.61 -1.86
CA PRO A 247 -5.40 8.65 -1.59
C PRO A 247 -6.07 9.63 -2.55
N ASN A 248 -7.10 9.18 -3.27
CA ASN A 248 -7.80 10.01 -4.24
C ASN A 248 -8.45 11.20 -3.49
N PRO A 249 -8.11 12.47 -3.81
CA PRO A 249 -8.71 13.63 -3.15
C PRO A 249 -10.23 13.75 -3.35
N LEU A 250 -10.79 13.11 -4.39
CA LEU A 250 -12.24 13.05 -4.62
C LEU A 250 -12.90 11.90 -3.86
N ASN A 251 -12.12 10.90 -3.40
CA ASN A 251 -12.57 9.83 -2.52
C ASN A 251 -11.39 9.25 -1.73
N PRO A 252 -11.13 9.73 -0.48
CA PRO A 252 -10.00 9.26 0.33
C PRO A 252 -10.06 7.79 0.77
N GLN A 253 -11.11 7.05 0.39
CA GLN A 253 -11.22 5.60 0.56
C GLN A 253 -10.63 4.81 -0.61
N ARG A 254 -10.26 5.47 -1.70
CA ARG A 254 -9.69 4.87 -2.92
C ARG A 254 -8.35 5.51 -3.27
N TYR A 255 -7.58 4.83 -4.10
CA TYR A 255 -6.36 5.38 -4.67
C TYR A 255 -6.62 6.16 -5.95
N VAL A 256 -5.73 7.10 -6.19
CA VAL A 256 -5.37 7.54 -7.54
C VAL A 256 -3.92 7.11 -7.80
N VAL A 257 -3.70 6.44 -8.92
CA VAL A 257 -2.39 6.20 -9.52
C VAL A 257 -2.23 7.16 -10.67
N VAL A 258 -1.23 8.01 -10.62
CA VAL A 258 -0.93 9.01 -11.64
C VAL A 258 0.24 8.51 -12.47
N LEU A 259 0.06 8.44 -13.79
CA LEU A 259 1.08 8.20 -14.79
C LEU A 259 1.15 9.45 -15.67
N SER A 260 2.03 10.38 -15.28
CA SER A 260 2.12 11.72 -15.85
C SER A 260 3.55 12.06 -16.24
N GLY A 261 3.77 13.27 -16.76
CA GLY A 261 5.07 13.75 -17.17
C GLY A 261 5.00 15.19 -17.66
N THR A 262 6.16 15.78 -17.90
CA THR A 262 6.30 17.14 -18.44
C THR A 262 5.93 17.21 -19.94
N SER A 263 5.78 16.06 -20.59
CA SER A 263 5.42 15.91 -22.01
C SER A 263 4.84 14.52 -22.27
N TRP A 264 4.19 14.32 -23.42
CA TRP A 264 3.67 13.01 -23.84
C TRP A 264 4.76 11.92 -23.87
N ARG A 265 6.02 12.27 -24.17
CA ARG A 265 7.15 11.33 -24.16
C ARG A 265 7.44 10.82 -22.75
N GLY A 266 7.41 11.70 -21.75
CA GLY A 266 7.56 11.33 -20.35
C GLY A 266 6.41 10.44 -19.85
N VAL A 267 5.18 10.72 -20.28
CA VAL A 267 4.01 9.86 -20.01
C VAL A 267 4.17 8.50 -20.67
N LEU A 268 4.59 8.46 -21.94
CA LEU A 268 4.82 7.21 -22.69
C LEU A 268 5.89 6.35 -22.02
N ALA A 269 6.95 6.97 -21.50
CA ALA A 269 8.04 6.29 -20.82
C ALA A 269 7.61 5.51 -19.55
N THR A 270 6.42 5.80 -18.99
CA THR A 270 5.83 5.01 -17.89
C THR A 270 5.64 3.52 -18.23
N ARG A 271 5.57 3.16 -19.53
CA ARG A 271 5.44 1.75 -19.98
C ARG A 271 6.63 0.87 -19.60
N TYR A 272 7.77 1.48 -19.27
CA TYR A 272 9.02 0.78 -18.94
C TYR A 272 9.26 0.65 -17.43
N LEU A 273 8.30 1.08 -16.61
CA LEU A 273 8.44 1.01 -15.17
C LEU A 273 8.57 -0.45 -14.68
N PRO A 274 9.49 -0.73 -13.74
CA PRO A 274 9.65 -2.07 -13.18
C PRO A 274 8.42 -2.47 -12.34
N ARG A 275 8.36 -3.75 -11.99
CA ARG A 275 7.22 -4.32 -11.27
C ARG A 275 7.08 -3.79 -9.84
N TRP A 276 8.20 -3.67 -9.12
CA TRP A 276 8.21 -3.22 -7.73
C TRP A 276 8.58 -1.74 -7.66
N LEU A 277 7.56 -0.88 -7.63
CA LEU A 277 7.70 0.56 -7.49
C LEU A 277 7.47 0.99 -6.04
N PRO A 278 8.05 2.13 -5.60
CA PRO A 278 7.73 2.76 -4.33
C PRO A 278 6.39 3.55 -4.43
N ASP A 279 6.13 4.52 -3.53
CA ASP A 279 4.92 5.35 -3.65
C ASP A 279 5.01 6.35 -4.81
N TYR A 280 6.21 6.82 -5.13
CA TYR A 280 6.44 7.67 -6.29
C TYR A 280 7.82 7.47 -6.89
N VAL A 281 7.93 7.65 -8.21
CA VAL A 281 9.20 7.68 -8.93
C VAL A 281 9.14 8.75 -10.01
N VAL A 282 10.23 9.51 -10.14
CA VAL A 282 10.50 10.45 -11.22
C VAL A 282 11.65 9.92 -12.06
N PHE A 283 11.49 9.89 -13.37
CA PHE A 283 12.47 9.36 -14.30
C PHE A 283 12.53 10.23 -15.57
N ASP A 284 13.55 10.02 -16.37
CA ASP A 284 13.67 10.60 -17.71
C ASP A 284 13.42 9.52 -18.76
N GLU A 285 12.98 9.91 -19.95
CA GLU A 285 12.74 8.99 -21.07
C GLU A 285 13.99 8.11 -21.31
N ASN A 286 15.17 8.72 -21.41
CA ASN A 286 16.42 8.01 -21.70
C ASN A 286 16.86 7.02 -20.62
N GLY A 287 16.50 7.27 -19.36
CA GLY A 287 16.92 6.48 -18.22
C GLY A 287 16.15 5.16 -18.04
N ILE A 288 14.88 5.14 -18.45
CA ILE A 288 13.99 3.99 -18.25
C ILE A 288 13.86 3.11 -19.50
N HIS A 289 14.08 3.65 -20.70
CA HIS A 289 13.91 2.94 -21.98
C HIS A 289 14.87 1.77 -22.22
N ARG A 290 16.02 1.73 -21.55
CA ARG A 290 17.10 0.78 -21.89
C ARG A 290 16.84 -0.69 -21.51
N GLN A 291 15.72 -1.03 -20.85
CA GLN A 291 15.47 -2.41 -20.44
C GLN A 291 13.98 -2.69 -20.15
N LEU A 292 13.41 -3.76 -20.70
CA LEU A 292 12.06 -4.28 -20.36
C LEU A 292 12.18 -5.38 -19.29
N GLY A 293 11.22 -5.47 -18.35
CA GLY A 293 11.04 -6.69 -17.53
C GLY A 293 11.89 -6.88 -16.26
N GLY A 294 12.39 -5.82 -15.60
CA GLY A 294 13.14 -5.95 -14.34
C GLY A 294 12.26 -6.11 -13.08
N LYS A 295 12.75 -6.81 -12.05
CA LYS A 295 12.03 -7.00 -10.77
C LYS A 295 12.02 -5.71 -9.94
N VAL A 296 13.19 -5.16 -9.63
CA VAL A 296 13.40 -3.87 -8.94
C VAL A 296 14.09 -2.92 -9.93
N MET A 297 14.08 -1.60 -9.69
CA MET A 297 14.89 -0.61 -10.44
C MET A 297 16.32 -1.15 -10.70
N ASP A 298 16.50 -1.79 -11.85
CA ASP A 298 17.72 -2.47 -12.31
C ASP A 298 18.79 -1.39 -12.63
N LYS A 299 19.68 -1.63 -13.60
CA LYS A 299 20.53 -0.61 -14.25
C LYS A 299 19.76 0.62 -14.80
N ARG A 300 18.43 0.67 -14.68
CA ARG A 300 17.57 1.81 -15.04
C ARG A 300 17.84 2.98 -14.10
N ARG A 301 18.31 4.08 -14.66
CA ARG A 301 18.57 5.31 -13.92
C ARG A 301 17.27 6.12 -13.84
N VAL A 302 16.72 6.26 -12.64
CA VAL A 302 15.64 7.22 -12.38
C VAL A 302 16.24 8.53 -11.90
N ARG A 303 15.44 9.59 -11.80
CA ARG A 303 15.89 10.88 -11.22
C ARG A 303 15.67 10.92 -9.71
N GLY A 304 14.68 10.19 -9.21
CA GLY A 304 14.46 9.94 -7.79
C GLY A 304 13.17 9.18 -7.54
N GLY A 305 12.93 8.77 -6.31
CA GLY A 305 11.68 8.10 -5.91
C GLY A 305 11.64 7.89 -4.41
N GLY A 306 10.51 7.48 -3.86
CA GLY A 306 10.40 7.34 -2.42
C GLY A 306 9.04 6.94 -1.90
N PHE A 307 8.93 6.95 -0.58
CA PHE A 307 7.72 6.62 0.16
C PHE A 307 7.23 7.82 0.96
N PHE A 308 5.91 8.01 1.01
CA PHE A 308 5.28 8.93 1.95
C PHE A 308 5.28 8.36 3.37
N ASP A 309 5.22 9.24 4.37
CA ASP A 309 5.09 8.84 5.77
C ASP A 309 3.75 8.13 6.05
N ALA A 310 3.57 7.66 7.29
CA ALA A 310 2.33 6.99 7.71
C ALA A 310 1.06 7.88 7.61
N ARG A 311 1.21 9.18 7.36
CA ARG A 311 0.15 10.17 7.15
C ARG A 311 0.07 10.69 5.72
N TRP A 312 0.69 9.99 4.75
CA TRP A 312 0.73 10.39 3.34
C TRP A 312 1.40 11.75 3.08
N ARG A 313 2.32 12.16 3.94
CA ARG A 313 3.11 13.39 3.77
C ARG A 313 4.47 13.08 3.19
N PHE A 314 4.99 14.03 2.42
CA PHE A 314 6.36 13.96 1.90
C PHE A 314 7.36 13.99 3.07
N ASP A 315 8.35 13.09 3.00
CA ASP A 315 9.42 12.99 3.98
C ASP A 315 10.75 12.96 3.21
N PRO A 316 11.60 14.01 3.33
CA PRO A 316 12.90 14.05 2.68
C PRO A 316 13.80 12.85 2.99
N LYS A 317 13.66 12.25 4.19
CA LYS A 317 14.47 11.08 4.60
C LYS A 317 14.09 9.80 3.83
N ARG A 318 12.93 9.81 3.19
CA ARG A 318 12.37 8.70 2.39
C ARG A 318 12.51 8.92 0.89
N LEU A 319 13.13 10.04 0.49
CA LEU A 319 13.50 10.31 -0.88
C LEU A 319 14.83 9.62 -1.18
N TRP A 320 14.81 8.72 -2.15
CA TRP A 320 15.99 8.19 -2.79
C TRP A 320 16.29 8.99 -4.07
N ARG A 321 17.56 9.36 -4.24
CA ARG A 321 18.13 9.86 -5.50
C ARG A 321 19.32 8.96 -5.84
N PRO A 322 19.48 8.54 -7.10
CA PRO A 322 20.72 7.88 -7.50
C PRO A 322 21.88 8.86 -7.32
N HIS A 323 23.01 8.33 -6.85
CA HIS A 323 24.28 9.04 -6.80
C HIS A 323 24.77 9.40 -8.19
#